data_AF-A0A5C6AXW4-F1
#
_entry.id   AF-A0A5C6AXW4-F1
#
_cell.length_a   1.000
_cell.length_b   1.000
_cell.length_c   1.000
_cell.angle_alpha   90.00
_cell.angle_beta   90.00
_cell.angle_gamma   90.00
#
_symmetry.space_group_name_H-M   'P 1'
#
loop_
_entity.id
_entity.type
_entity.pdbx_description
1 polymer ?
#
loop_
_entity_poly.entity_id
_entity_poly.type
_entity_poly.pdbx_seq_one_letter_code
_entity_poly.pdbx_strand_id
1 'polypeptide(L)'
;MTSLESLLCNSCGAPLKVPQAANYIKCNHCHTQLHIRRDEGVTFTESIEQLNQTAKALQQHVDRLTAQQQMSDLDRQWEQRKEDFMVTGQHGHKSLPTKGGAMVGGVIVAAFGLIWTVMAFGITASSPFPGTFLFPLFGLLFVGGGIYNAISAANKAHEYERAHAEYRRERSRLKQQPTSQNPETDHE
;
A
#
# COMPACT_ATOMS: atom_id res chain seq x y z
N MET A 1 -36.07 54.76 -3.35
CA MET A 1 -35.15 55.26 -2.31
C MET A 1 -34.23 54.11 -1.92
N THR A 2 -32.94 54.18 -2.23
CA THR A 2 -31.97 53.17 -1.84
C THR A 2 -31.60 53.38 -0.37
N SER A 3 -32.18 52.57 0.53
CA SER A 3 -31.79 52.57 1.94
C SER A 3 -30.35 52.05 2.06
N LEU A 4 -29.50 52.83 2.73
CA LEU A 4 -28.10 52.51 2.98
C LEU A 4 -27.96 52.05 4.42
N GLU A 5 -27.39 50.86 4.60
CA GLU A 5 -27.05 50.29 5.90
C GLU A 5 -25.55 50.45 6.15
N SER A 6 -25.15 50.61 7.42
CA SER A 6 -23.74 50.73 7.81
C SER A 6 -23.25 49.39 8.35
N LEU A 7 -22.28 48.78 7.67
CA LEU A 7 -21.63 47.54 8.09
C LEU A 7 -20.13 47.78 8.30
N LEU A 8 -19.49 46.93 9.11
CA LEU A 8 -18.03 46.94 9.22
C LEU A 8 -17.43 45.95 8.21
N CYS A 9 -16.32 46.32 7.61
CA CYS A 9 -15.50 45.42 6.82
C CYS A 9 -14.91 44.33 7.72
N ASN A 10 -15.22 43.06 7.47
CA ASN A 10 -14.69 41.95 8.25
C ASN A 10 -13.18 41.71 8.03
N SER A 11 -12.59 42.33 7.02
CA SER A 11 -11.15 42.24 6.74
C SER A 11 -10.33 43.34 7.43
N CYS A 12 -10.81 44.59 7.51
CA CYS A 12 -10.04 45.72 8.03
C CYS A 12 -10.76 46.59 9.07
N GLY A 13 -12.01 46.29 9.41
CA GLY A 13 -12.81 47.05 10.38
C GLY A 13 -13.35 48.40 9.88
N ALA A 14 -13.06 48.82 8.65
CA ALA A 14 -13.54 50.11 8.13
C ALA A 14 -15.08 50.12 7.97
N PRO A 15 -15.76 51.25 8.27
CA PRO A 15 -17.19 51.39 8.06
C PRO A 15 -17.52 51.46 6.56
N LEU A 16 -18.51 50.68 6.13
CA LEU A 16 -19.00 50.56 4.76
C LEU A 16 -20.48 50.94 4.72
N LYS A 17 -20.84 51.83 3.80
CA LYS A 17 -22.25 52.13 3.49
C LYS A 17 -22.70 51.25 2.34
N VAL A 18 -23.68 50.41 2.59
CA VAL A 18 -24.06 49.35 1.66
C VAL A 18 -25.56 49.41 1.34
N PRO A 19 -25.97 49.33 0.07
CA PRO A 19 -27.38 49.25 -0.27
C PRO A 19 -27.99 47.96 0.29
N GLN A 20 -29.22 48.04 0.82
CA GLN A 20 -29.93 46.86 1.35
C GLN A 20 -30.09 45.72 0.32
N ALA A 21 -30.09 46.04 -0.98
CA ALA A 21 -30.21 45.05 -2.06
C ALA A 21 -28.85 44.49 -2.56
N ALA A 22 -27.72 45.00 -2.08
CA ALA A 22 -26.42 44.53 -2.54
C ALA A 22 -26.03 43.22 -1.85
N ASN A 23 -25.55 42.24 -2.63
CA ASN A 23 -25.00 40.98 -2.12
C ASN A 23 -23.46 41.01 -2.05
N TYR A 24 -22.83 41.87 -2.84
CA TYR A 24 -21.38 42.00 -2.92
C TYR A 24 -20.97 43.46 -2.84
N ILE A 25 -19.86 43.74 -2.16
CA ILE A 25 -19.27 45.07 -2.10
C ILE A 25 -17.75 44.97 -2.06
N LYS A 26 -17.06 45.92 -2.71
CA LYS A 26 -15.62 46.10 -2.59
C LYS A 26 -15.34 47.16 -1.53
N CYS A 27 -14.51 46.85 -0.55
CA CYS A 27 -14.12 47.82 0.46
C CYS A 27 -13.29 48.95 -0.18
N ASN A 28 -13.61 50.21 0.11
CA ASN A 28 -12.84 51.34 -0.43
C ASN A 28 -11.49 51.56 0.29
N HIS A 29 -11.31 50.99 1.50
CA HIS A 29 -10.08 51.12 2.27
C HIS A 29 -9.05 50.02 1.96
N CYS A 30 -9.46 48.75 2.05
CA CYS A 30 -8.55 47.60 1.84
C CYS A 30 -8.75 46.90 0.49
N HIS A 31 -9.71 47.36 -0.33
CA HIS A 31 -10.01 46.82 -1.66
C HIS A 31 -10.43 45.33 -1.70
N THR A 32 -10.64 44.69 -0.56
CA THR A 32 -11.17 43.32 -0.45
C THR A 32 -12.60 43.26 -0.97
N GLN A 33 -12.90 42.22 -1.76
CA GLN A 33 -14.26 41.90 -2.17
C GLN A 33 -14.95 41.07 -1.09
N LEU A 34 -16.09 41.58 -0.63
CA LEU A 34 -16.86 41.03 0.47
C LEU A 34 -18.23 40.59 -0.03
N HIS A 35 -18.67 39.43 0.43
CA HIS A 35 -20.05 38.98 0.34
C HIS A 35 -20.81 39.43 1.59
N ILE A 36 -22.06 39.84 1.44
CA ILE A 36 -22.90 40.36 2.52
C ILE A 36 -23.89 39.25 2.88
N ARG A 37 -23.68 38.60 4.04
CA ARG A 37 -24.59 37.60 4.59
C ARG A 37 -25.59 38.30 5.51
N ARG A 38 -26.87 38.09 5.23
CA ARG A 38 -28.00 38.53 6.05
C ARG A 38 -28.67 37.28 6.60
N ASP A 39 -28.61 37.09 7.90
CA ASP A 39 -29.25 36.00 8.62
C ASP A 39 -30.28 36.57 9.61
N GLU A 40 -31.18 35.76 10.16
CA GLU A 40 -32.44 36.15 10.83
C GLU A 40 -32.35 37.23 11.94
N GLY A 41 -31.15 37.63 12.38
CA GLY A 41 -30.94 38.81 13.23
C GLY A 41 -29.60 39.52 13.07
N VAL A 42 -28.76 39.16 12.09
CA VAL A 42 -27.41 39.72 11.92
C VAL A 42 -27.04 39.89 10.45
N THR A 43 -26.51 41.06 10.11
CA THR A 43 -25.90 41.34 8.81
C THR A 43 -24.39 41.49 8.99
N PHE A 44 -23.61 40.68 8.29
CA PHE A 44 -22.15 40.74 8.36
C PHE A 44 -21.53 40.58 6.97
N THR A 45 -20.26 41.00 6.86
CA THR A 45 -19.47 40.86 5.63
C THR A 45 -18.52 39.66 5.76
N GLU A 46 -18.33 38.89 4.70
CA GLU A 46 -17.38 37.79 4.64
C GLU A 46 -16.50 37.95 3.40
N SER A 47 -15.20 37.67 3.51
CA SER A 47 -14.29 37.83 2.37
C SER A 47 -14.31 36.60 1.46
N ILE A 48 -14.63 36.80 0.19
CA ILE A 48 -14.69 35.71 -0.81
C ILE A 48 -13.30 35.14 -1.05
N GLU A 49 -12.28 35.99 -1.01
CA GLU A 49 -10.89 35.59 -1.23
C GLU A 49 -10.42 34.60 -0.17
N GLN A 50 -10.76 34.82 1.11
CA GLN A 50 -10.37 33.92 2.19
C GLN A 50 -11.06 32.57 2.09
N LEU A 51 -12.35 32.54 1.72
CA LEU A 51 -13.07 31.29 1.45
C LEU A 51 -12.44 30.48 0.31
N ASN A 52 -12.12 31.15 -0.81
CA ASN A 52 -11.45 30.51 -1.94
C ASN A 52 -10.04 30.00 -1.58
N GLN A 53 -9.31 30.75 -0.76
CA GLN A 53 -7.99 30.35 -0.28
C GLN A 53 -8.08 29.14 0.67
N THR A 54 -9.04 29.14 1.61
CA THR A 54 -9.26 28.01 2.52
C THR A 54 -9.73 26.77 1.76
N ALA A 55 -10.65 26.90 0.81
CA ALA A 55 -11.12 25.78 -0.01
C ALA A 55 -9.97 25.18 -0.83
N LYS A 56 -9.12 26.02 -1.47
CA LYS A 56 -7.93 25.56 -2.20
C LYS A 56 -6.92 24.87 -1.29
N ALA A 57 -6.64 25.43 -0.11
CA ALA A 57 -5.74 24.82 0.85
C ALA A 57 -6.26 23.47 1.34
N LEU A 58 -7.56 23.38 1.67
CA LEU A 58 -8.20 22.15 2.11
C LEU A 58 -8.17 21.08 1.03
N GLN A 59 -8.45 21.45 -0.22
CA GLN A 59 -8.36 20.53 -1.36
C GLN A 59 -6.95 19.94 -1.46
N GLN A 60 -5.92 20.78 -1.42
CA GLN A 60 -4.52 20.32 -1.44
C GLN A 60 -4.17 19.40 -0.26
N HIS A 61 -4.76 19.62 0.91
CA HIS A 61 -4.55 18.76 2.07
C HIS A 61 -5.24 17.40 1.92
N VAL A 62 -6.50 17.37 1.45
CA VAL A 62 -7.25 16.13 1.20
C VAL A 62 -6.58 15.30 0.12
N ASP A 63 -6.15 15.96 -0.95
CA ASP A 63 -5.40 15.39 -2.06
C ASP A 63 -4.13 14.66 -1.58
N ARG A 64 -3.37 15.33 -0.71
CA ARG A 64 -2.15 14.76 -0.11
C ARG A 64 -2.47 13.58 0.82
N LEU A 65 -3.49 13.70 1.66
CA LEU A 65 -3.89 12.64 2.59
C LEU A 65 -4.38 11.39 1.85
N THR A 66 -5.15 11.58 0.78
CA THR A 66 -5.66 10.48 -0.05
C THR A 66 -4.51 9.70 -0.69
N ALA A 67 -3.52 10.40 -1.26
CA ALA A 67 -2.33 9.75 -1.81
C ALA A 67 -1.54 8.97 -0.74
N GLN A 68 -1.42 9.52 0.47
CA GLN A 68 -0.77 8.85 1.60
C GLN A 68 -1.53 7.60 2.05
N GLN A 69 -2.87 7.68 2.12
CA GLN A 69 -3.73 6.57 2.52
C GLN A 69 -3.64 5.41 1.53
N GLN A 70 -3.73 5.69 0.22
CA GLN A 70 -3.59 4.65 -0.82
C GLN A 70 -2.26 3.92 -0.74
N MET A 71 -1.17 4.65 -0.48
CA MET A 71 0.15 4.06 -0.31
C MET A 71 0.23 3.16 0.92
N SER A 72 -0.31 3.63 2.05
CA SER A 72 -0.37 2.88 3.31
C SER A 72 -1.18 1.58 3.16
N ASP A 73 -2.33 1.66 2.49
CA ASP A 73 -3.19 0.50 2.25
C ASP A 73 -2.52 -0.51 1.30
N LEU A 74 -1.82 -0.05 0.26
CA LEU A 74 -1.04 -0.92 -0.61
C LEU A 74 0.08 -1.64 0.15
N ASP A 75 0.84 -0.90 0.97
CA ASP A 75 1.93 -1.44 1.77
C ASP A 75 1.40 -2.46 2.80
N ARG A 76 0.24 -2.20 3.44
CA ARG A 76 -0.42 -3.15 4.36
C ARG A 76 -0.85 -4.43 3.66
N GLN A 77 -1.47 -4.32 2.48
CA GLN A 77 -1.89 -5.48 1.69
C GLN A 77 -0.69 -6.30 1.22
N TRP A 78 0.43 -5.64 0.91
CA TRP A 78 1.65 -6.33 0.54
C TRP A 78 2.22 -7.13 1.71
N GLU A 79 2.31 -6.57 2.91
CA GLU A 79 2.80 -7.30 4.08
C GLU A 79 1.92 -8.52 4.40
N GLN A 80 0.58 -8.38 4.31
CA GLN A 80 -0.33 -9.52 4.48
C GLN A 80 -0.08 -10.62 3.44
N ARG A 81 0.02 -10.28 2.15
CA ARG A 81 0.30 -11.26 1.08
C ARG A 81 1.69 -11.87 1.19
N LYS A 82 2.67 -11.10 1.68
CA LYS A 82 4.06 -11.55 1.81
C LYS A 82 4.19 -12.70 2.81
N GLU A 83 3.36 -12.73 3.84
CA GLU A 83 3.33 -13.84 4.82
C GLU A 83 2.99 -15.19 4.17
N ASP A 84 2.09 -15.22 3.19
CA ASP A 84 1.68 -16.44 2.49
C ASP A 84 2.82 -17.09 1.69
N PHE A 85 3.79 -16.28 1.26
CA PHE A 85 4.97 -16.75 0.51
C PHE A 85 6.13 -17.15 1.41
N MET A 86 6.12 -16.80 2.70
CA MET A 86 7.22 -17.11 3.60
C MET A 86 7.36 -18.62 3.80
N VAL A 87 8.61 -19.07 3.93
CA VAL A 87 8.93 -20.46 4.25
C VAL A 87 9.48 -20.52 5.67
N THR A 88 8.93 -21.45 6.46
CA THR A 88 9.43 -21.71 7.81
C THR A 88 10.64 -22.62 7.71
N GLY A 89 11.80 -22.11 8.14
CA GLY A 89 13.02 -22.91 8.24
C GLY A 89 12.95 -23.91 9.39
N GLN A 90 13.93 -24.82 9.42
CA GLN A 90 14.03 -25.88 10.45
C GLN A 90 14.05 -25.34 11.90
N HIS A 91 14.50 -24.11 12.11
CA HIS A 91 14.60 -23.44 13.42
C HIS A 91 13.36 -22.57 13.76
N GLY A 92 12.27 -22.70 13.00
CA GLY A 92 11.05 -21.91 13.23
C GLY A 92 11.12 -20.45 12.74
N HIS A 93 12.30 -19.98 12.29
CA HIS A 93 12.44 -18.69 11.65
C HIS A 93 11.74 -18.67 10.30
N LYS A 94 10.82 -17.72 10.10
CA LYS A 94 10.23 -17.42 8.79
C LYS A 94 11.26 -16.62 7.98
N SER A 95 11.66 -17.16 6.84
CA SER A 95 12.54 -16.47 5.92
C SER A 95 11.86 -16.26 4.57
N LEU A 96 12.31 -15.22 3.86
CA LEU A 96 11.88 -15.01 2.48
C LEU A 96 12.34 -16.20 1.63
N PRO A 97 11.48 -16.71 0.73
CA PRO A 97 11.87 -17.79 -0.16
C PRO A 97 13.00 -17.29 -1.08
N THR A 98 14.21 -17.77 -0.83
CA THR A 98 15.35 -17.50 -1.71
C THR A 98 15.57 -18.72 -2.62
N LYS A 99 15.73 -18.48 -3.91
CA LYS A 99 16.05 -19.53 -4.89
C LYS A 99 17.30 -20.33 -4.49
N GLY A 100 18.29 -19.65 -3.89
CA GLY A 100 19.53 -20.28 -3.43
C GLY A 100 19.35 -21.24 -2.26
N GLY A 101 18.59 -20.86 -1.23
CA GLY A 101 18.35 -21.74 -0.07
C GLY A 101 17.57 -23.00 -0.43
N ALA A 102 16.58 -22.86 -1.31
CA ALA A 102 15.77 -23.95 -1.85
C ALA A 102 16.60 -24.98 -2.62
N MET A 103 17.47 -24.52 -3.52
CA MET A 103 18.33 -25.42 -4.32
C MET A 103 19.37 -26.12 -3.45
N VAL A 104 20.04 -25.40 -2.53
CA VAL A 104 21.08 -26.00 -1.69
C VAL A 104 20.48 -27.07 -0.77
N GLY A 105 19.33 -26.81 -0.15
CA GLY A 105 18.64 -27.80 0.70
C GLY A 105 18.26 -29.06 -0.06
N GLY A 106 17.64 -28.92 -1.24
CA GLY A 106 17.26 -30.07 -2.07
C GLY A 106 18.44 -30.89 -2.55
N VAL A 107 19.54 -30.24 -2.97
CA VAL A 107 20.77 -30.91 -3.41
C VAL A 107 21.43 -31.70 -2.28
N ILE A 108 21.49 -31.15 -1.06
CA ILE A 108 22.05 -31.84 0.10
C ILE A 108 21.23 -33.08 0.44
N VAL A 109 19.90 -32.97 0.48
CA VAL A 109 19.01 -34.11 0.78
C VAL A 109 19.11 -35.19 -0.30
N ALA A 110 19.16 -34.80 -1.57
CA ALA A 110 19.32 -35.75 -2.68
C ALA A 110 20.69 -36.45 -2.64
N ALA A 111 21.78 -35.71 -2.41
CA ALA A 111 23.12 -36.27 -2.27
C ALA A 111 23.21 -37.24 -1.07
N PHE A 112 22.60 -36.88 0.06
CA PHE A 112 22.50 -37.75 1.22
C PHE A 112 21.74 -39.04 0.90
N GLY A 113 20.60 -38.95 0.20
CA GLY A 113 19.82 -40.12 -0.24
C GLY A 113 20.61 -41.05 -1.17
N LEU A 114 21.41 -40.49 -2.08
CA LEU A 114 22.30 -41.27 -2.94
C LEU A 114 23.39 -42.00 -2.14
N ILE A 115 24.08 -41.29 -1.24
CA ILE A 115 25.12 -41.85 -0.38
C ILE A 115 24.54 -42.96 0.52
N TRP A 116 23.38 -42.71 1.13
CA TRP A 116 22.65 -43.69 1.93
C TRP A 116 22.33 -44.95 1.12
N THR A 117 21.83 -44.78 -0.11
CA THR A 117 21.48 -45.91 -0.98
C THR A 117 22.70 -46.79 -1.23
N VAL A 118 23.84 -46.20 -1.59
CA VAL A 118 25.09 -46.93 -1.86
C VAL A 118 25.60 -47.65 -0.61
N MET A 119 25.62 -46.98 0.56
CA MET A 119 26.02 -47.62 1.82
C MET A 119 25.06 -48.74 2.23
N ALA A 120 23.75 -48.53 2.08
CA ALA A 120 22.74 -49.52 2.45
C ALA A 120 22.88 -50.80 1.63
N PHE A 121 23.15 -50.71 0.33
CA PHE A 121 23.44 -51.88 -0.51
C PHE A 121 24.69 -52.64 -0.03
N GLY A 122 25.74 -51.93 0.40
CA GLY A 122 26.96 -52.57 0.93
C GLY A 122 26.74 -53.35 2.22
N ILE A 123 25.90 -52.84 3.12
CA ILE A 123 25.63 -53.46 4.43
C ILE A 123 24.59 -54.59 4.32
N THR A 124 23.62 -54.46 3.42
CA THR A 124 22.53 -55.45 3.27
C THR A 124 22.88 -56.65 2.40
N ALA A 125 23.93 -56.56 1.59
CA ALA A 125 24.42 -57.67 0.76
C ALA A 125 24.89 -58.92 1.55
N SER A 126 25.26 -58.76 2.82
CA SER A 126 25.77 -59.83 3.69
C SER A 126 24.88 -60.09 4.92
N SER A 127 23.67 -59.53 4.96
CA SER A 127 22.80 -59.63 6.13
C SER A 127 22.01 -60.96 6.17
N PRO A 128 22.06 -61.71 7.28
CA PRO A 128 21.27 -62.93 7.47
C PRO A 128 19.79 -62.67 7.81
N PHE A 129 19.36 -61.40 7.91
CA PHE A 129 18.00 -61.04 8.30
C PHE A 129 17.06 -60.86 7.10
N PRO A 130 15.93 -61.58 7.04
CA PRO A 130 14.93 -61.43 5.98
C PRO A 130 14.28 -60.04 6.03
N GLY A 131 14.21 -59.36 4.88
CA GLY A 131 13.60 -58.01 4.73
C GLY A 131 14.60 -56.86 4.56
N THR A 132 15.90 -57.11 4.74
CA THR A 132 16.94 -56.08 4.61
C THR A 132 17.13 -55.53 3.19
N PHE A 133 16.65 -56.23 2.17
CA PHE A 133 16.64 -55.75 0.79
C PHE A 133 15.77 -54.48 0.55
N LEU A 134 14.88 -54.13 1.49
CA LEU A 134 14.06 -52.90 1.42
C LEU A 134 14.79 -51.66 1.96
N PHE A 135 15.88 -51.83 2.70
CA PHE A 135 16.60 -50.73 3.34
C PHE A 135 17.19 -49.69 2.36
N PRO A 136 17.73 -50.09 1.19
CA PRO A 136 18.21 -49.15 0.18
C PRO A 136 17.09 -48.32 -0.48
N LEU A 137 15.85 -48.83 -0.53
CA LEU A 137 14.70 -48.11 -1.11
C LEU A 137 14.36 -46.83 -0.33
N PHE A 138 14.71 -46.73 0.96
CA PHE A 138 14.56 -45.49 1.72
C PHE A 138 15.40 -44.35 1.15
N GLY A 139 16.57 -44.64 0.57
CA GLY A 139 17.39 -43.62 -0.07
C GLY A 139 16.72 -43.00 -1.30
N LEU A 140 15.95 -43.80 -2.06
CA LEU A 140 15.12 -43.28 -3.16
C LEU A 140 14.01 -42.33 -2.66
N LEU A 141 13.46 -42.57 -1.47
CA LEU A 141 12.50 -41.63 -0.85
C LEU A 141 13.16 -40.30 -0.50
N PHE A 142 14.38 -40.30 0.03
CA PHE A 142 15.13 -39.06 0.28
C PHE A 142 15.43 -38.30 -1.01
N VAL A 143 15.86 -39.01 -2.06
CA VAL A 143 16.10 -38.38 -3.38
C VAL A 143 14.82 -37.77 -3.93
N GLY A 144 13.71 -38.52 -3.95
CA GLY A 144 12.41 -38.03 -4.42
C GLY A 144 11.91 -36.84 -3.59
N GLY A 145 12.01 -36.92 -2.26
CA GLY A 145 11.64 -35.85 -1.36
C GLY A 145 12.50 -34.59 -1.54
N GLY A 146 13.80 -34.74 -1.76
CA GLY A 146 14.73 -33.64 -2.04
C GLY A 146 14.39 -32.91 -3.35
N ILE A 147 14.11 -33.66 -4.42
CA ILE A 147 13.69 -33.10 -5.71
C ILE A 147 12.34 -32.37 -5.57
N TYR A 148 11.35 -32.99 -4.92
CA TYR A 148 10.05 -32.38 -4.69
C TYR A 148 10.17 -31.07 -3.90
N ASN A 149 10.96 -31.07 -2.83
CA ASN A 149 11.21 -29.88 -2.02
C ASN A 149 11.86 -28.76 -2.83
N ALA A 150 12.88 -29.09 -3.65
CA ALA A 150 13.54 -28.12 -4.51
C ALA A 150 12.58 -27.48 -5.53
N ILE A 151 11.73 -28.27 -6.20
CA ILE A 151 10.74 -27.77 -7.16
C ILE A 151 9.69 -26.91 -6.46
N SER A 152 9.13 -27.39 -5.35
CA SER A 152 8.11 -26.67 -4.59
C SER A 152 8.63 -25.31 -4.11
N ALA A 153 9.85 -25.26 -3.59
CA ALA A 153 10.46 -24.03 -3.10
C ALA A 153 10.87 -23.09 -4.26
N ALA A 154 11.29 -23.61 -5.41
CA ALA A 154 11.54 -22.81 -6.61
C ALA A 154 10.26 -22.15 -7.14
N ASN A 155 9.15 -22.89 -7.16
CA ASN A 155 7.84 -22.36 -7.57
C ASN A 155 7.37 -21.24 -6.62
N LYS A 156 7.45 -21.44 -5.31
CA LYS A 156 7.13 -20.39 -4.31
C LYS A 156 7.99 -19.14 -4.49
N ALA A 157 9.30 -19.30 -4.73
CA ALA A 157 10.18 -18.17 -4.98
C ALA A 157 9.78 -17.41 -6.26
N HIS A 158 9.35 -18.12 -7.30
CA HIS A 158 8.84 -17.50 -8.52
C HIS A 158 7.54 -16.73 -8.30
N GLU A 159 6.59 -17.29 -7.54
CA GLU A 159 5.33 -16.62 -7.21
C GLU A 159 5.58 -15.35 -6.40
N TYR A 160 6.46 -15.42 -5.39
CA TYR A 160 6.89 -14.26 -4.62
C TYR A 160 7.49 -13.16 -5.52
N GLU A 161 8.40 -13.52 -6.44
CA GLU A 161 9.01 -12.56 -7.35
C GLU A 161 8.00 -11.87 -8.25
N ARG A 162 7.01 -12.60 -8.78
CA ARG A 162 5.93 -12.03 -9.59
C ARG A 162 5.08 -11.06 -8.77
N ALA A 163 4.61 -11.51 -7.60
CA ALA A 163 3.77 -10.69 -6.71
C ALA A 163 4.52 -9.43 -6.23
N HIS A 164 5.81 -9.56 -5.92
CA HIS A 164 6.65 -8.43 -5.51
C HIS A 164 6.89 -7.46 -6.68
N ALA A 165 7.06 -7.96 -7.91
CA ALA A 165 7.18 -7.12 -9.09
C ALA A 165 5.90 -6.32 -9.35
N GLU A 166 4.73 -6.93 -9.20
CA GLU A 166 3.43 -6.26 -9.30
C GLU A 166 3.26 -5.18 -8.24
N TYR A 167 3.53 -5.50 -6.97
CA TYR A 167 3.52 -4.52 -5.88
C TYR A 167 4.44 -3.33 -6.17
N ARG A 168 5.67 -3.57 -6.62
CA ARG A 168 6.60 -2.47 -6.96
C ARG A 168 6.11 -1.62 -8.12
N ARG A 169 5.48 -2.23 -9.14
CA ARG A 169 4.87 -1.49 -10.26
C ARG A 169 3.73 -0.61 -9.77
N GLU A 170 2.81 -1.16 -8.98
CA GLU A 170 1.68 -0.40 -8.45
C GLU A 170 2.13 0.74 -7.54
N ARG A 171 3.10 0.48 -6.68
CA ARG A 171 3.72 1.48 -5.83
C ARG A 171 4.39 2.61 -6.63
N SER A 172 5.03 2.27 -7.76
CA SER A 172 5.60 3.29 -8.65
C SER A 172 4.52 4.09 -9.37
N ARG A 173 3.38 3.47 -9.72
CA ARG A 173 2.23 4.13 -10.33
C ARG A 173 1.61 5.16 -9.39
N LEU A 174 1.36 4.79 -8.14
CA LEU A 174 0.84 5.71 -7.12
C LEU A 174 1.77 6.89 -6.83
N LYS A 175 3.09 6.69 -6.93
CA LYS A 175 4.07 7.79 -6.80
C LYS A 175 4.06 8.74 -8.00
N GLN A 176 3.75 8.23 -9.18
CA GLN A 176 3.77 9.00 -10.43
C GLN A 176 2.43 9.69 -10.70
N GLN A 177 1.34 9.23 -10.10
CA GLN A 177 0.02 9.84 -10.26
C GLN A 177 0.02 11.20 -9.54
N PRO A 178 0.12 12.33 -10.27
CA PRO A 178 -0.03 13.64 -9.67
C PRO A 178 -1.49 13.72 -9.26
N THR A 179 -1.78 14.10 -8.02
CA THR A 179 -3.13 14.11 -7.47
C THR A 179 -4.13 14.77 -8.41
N SER A 180 -4.86 13.95 -9.17
CA SER A 180 -5.84 14.39 -10.17
C SER A 180 -7.20 13.72 -9.97
N GLN A 181 -7.35 12.93 -8.90
CA GLN A 181 -8.66 12.45 -8.44
C GLN A 181 -9.25 13.49 -7.50
N ASN A 182 -9.63 14.65 -8.05
CA ASN A 182 -10.79 15.36 -7.54
C ASN A 182 -11.94 14.90 -8.44
N PRO A 183 -12.78 13.93 -8.04
CA PRO A 183 -14.05 13.74 -8.71
C PRO A 183 -14.86 15.00 -8.41
N GLU A 184 -14.79 15.93 -9.34
CA GLU A 184 -15.72 17.04 -9.48
C GLU A 184 -17.10 16.39 -9.48
N THR A 185 -17.76 16.38 -8.32
CA THR A 185 -19.14 15.96 -8.20
C THR A 185 -19.93 17.00 -8.98
N ASP A 186 -20.21 16.63 -10.23
CA ASP A 186 -21.33 17.11 -11.02
C ASP A 186 -22.58 17.11 -10.13
N HIS A 187 -22.86 18.26 -9.54
CA HIS A 187 -24.19 18.59 -9.02
C HIS A 187 -24.68 19.78 -9.82
N GLU A 188 -25.34 19.44 -10.93
CA GLU A 188 -26.41 20.23 -11.56
C GLU A 188 -27.50 20.63 -10.55
#